data_AF-A0A328RN12-F1
#
_entry.id   AF-A0A328RN12-F1
#
_cell.length_a   1.000
_cell.length_b   1.000
_cell.length_c   1.000
_cell.angle_alpha   90.00
_cell.angle_beta   90.00
_cell.angle_gamma   90.00
#
_symmetry.space_group_name_H-M   'P 1'
#
loop_
_entity.id
_entity.type
_entity.pdbx_description
1 polymer ?
#
loop_
_entity_poly.entity_id
_entity_poly.type
_entity_poly.pdbx_seq_one_letter_code
_entity_poly.pdbx_strand_id
1 'polypeptide(L)'
;MALVYCTKCELIVDDRSLLPKFKRICPKCNEKLFYFGKETVSLSPEDIINEYDKTHRYNPISDLTGKVETIHLRQSIDLDIIECEDSIKHDPENIEARLYLARLYLSRFDLPKSVGYFYEIIKINPDNAQANKGLSDVLICKREYKKALGFLKKALLKEASSEIYENLGIVHVHLEKINKAISYFLKAYKIALSKTKKEDLKKLVSQLIASKT
;
A
#
# COMPACT_ATOMS: atom_id res chain seq x y z
N MET A 1 -17.83 -5.71 -14.07
CA MET A 1 -17.93 -4.30 -13.62
C MET A 1 -17.77 -4.26 -12.12
N ALA A 2 -17.05 -3.29 -11.54
CA ALA A 2 -16.90 -3.21 -10.09
C ALA A 2 -18.07 -2.40 -9.52
N LEU A 3 -18.81 -2.96 -8.59
CA LEU A 3 -19.86 -2.23 -7.87
C LEU A 3 -19.23 -1.56 -6.66
N VAL A 4 -19.56 -0.31 -6.44
CA VAL A 4 -19.10 0.47 -5.28
C VAL A 4 -20.29 1.15 -4.60
N TYR A 5 -20.28 1.23 -3.28
CA TYR A 5 -21.42 1.60 -2.43
C TYR A 5 -21.11 2.84 -1.59
N CYS A 6 -22.05 3.77 -1.53
CA CYS A 6 -22.01 4.91 -0.61
C CYS A 6 -22.82 4.60 0.65
N THR A 7 -22.18 4.52 1.80
CA THR A 7 -22.86 4.28 3.10
C THR A 7 -23.77 5.42 3.54
N LYS A 8 -23.50 6.65 3.09
CA LYS A 8 -24.28 7.85 3.47
C LYS A 8 -25.51 8.09 2.59
N CYS A 9 -25.44 7.67 1.32
CA CYS A 9 -26.51 7.86 0.34
C CYS A 9 -27.19 6.56 -0.06
N GLU A 10 -26.73 5.44 0.47
CA GLU A 10 -27.18 4.08 0.14
C GLU A 10 -27.18 3.81 -1.37
N LEU A 11 -26.20 4.40 -2.07
CA LEU A 11 -26.13 4.42 -3.53
C LEU A 11 -25.09 3.41 -4.03
N ILE A 12 -25.47 2.53 -4.94
CA ILE A 12 -24.57 1.63 -5.68
C ILE A 12 -24.20 2.28 -7.02
N VAL A 13 -22.91 2.33 -7.33
CA VAL A 13 -22.35 2.92 -8.55
C VAL A 13 -21.55 1.84 -9.30
N ASP A 14 -21.76 1.74 -10.61
CA ASP A 14 -20.92 0.94 -11.51
C ASP A 14 -19.61 1.70 -11.77
N ASP A 15 -18.51 1.21 -11.19
CA ASP A 15 -17.18 1.68 -11.49
C ASP A 15 -16.50 0.77 -12.53
N ARG A 16 -16.39 1.31 -13.74
CA ARG A 16 -15.70 0.66 -14.86
C ARG A 16 -14.18 0.81 -14.77
N SER A 17 -13.68 1.68 -13.91
CA SER A 17 -12.25 1.88 -13.68
C SER A 17 -11.74 0.86 -12.64
N LEU A 18 -10.96 -0.10 -13.11
CA LEU A 18 -10.30 -1.12 -12.29
C LEU A 18 -9.10 -0.56 -11.49
N LEU A 19 -8.94 0.76 -11.41
CA LEU A 19 -7.73 1.40 -10.89
C LEU A 19 -7.96 2.03 -9.51
N PRO A 20 -7.06 1.82 -8.53
CA PRO A 20 -7.17 2.36 -7.17
C PRO A 20 -6.86 3.87 -7.06
N LYS A 21 -6.60 4.56 -8.17
CA LYS A 21 -6.06 5.94 -8.16
C LYS A 21 -7.09 7.06 -8.34
N PHE A 22 -8.33 6.76 -8.71
CA PHE A 22 -9.37 7.79 -8.65
C PHE A 22 -10.05 7.70 -7.30
N LYS A 23 -10.06 8.81 -6.56
CA LYS A 23 -10.89 8.93 -5.37
C LYS A 23 -12.33 8.58 -5.79
N ARG A 24 -12.77 7.36 -5.47
CA ARG A 24 -14.13 6.91 -5.74
C ARG A 24 -15.02 7.69 -4.80
N ILE A 25 -15.53 8.80 -5.31
CA ILE A 25 -16.30 9.74 -4.54
C ILE A 25 -17.75 9.62 -5.00
N CYS A 26 -18.65 9.52 -4.03
CA CYS A 26 -20.07 9.48 -4.28
C CYS A 26 -20.48 10.75 -5.04
N PRO A 27 -21.09 10.62 -6.22
CA PRO A 27 -21.48 11.79 -7.03
C PRO A 27 -22.54 12.65 -6.33
N LYS A 28 -23.22 12.10 -5.30
CA LYS A 28 -24.31 12.76 -4.59
C LYS A 28 -23.85 13.51 -3.33
N CYS A 29 -22.94 12.94 -2.54
CA CYS A 29 -22.57 13.49 -1.24
C CYS A 29 -21.07 13.70 -1.03
N ASN A 30 -20.28 13.46 -2.06
CA ASN A 30 -18.83 13.61 -2.05
C ASN A 30 -18.07 12.71 -1.03
N GLU A 31 -18.73 11.69 -0.48
CA GLU A 31 -18.13 10.70 0.43
C GLU A 31 -17.34 9.63 -0.30
N LYS A 32 -16.41 8.97 0.39
CA LYS A 32 -15.69 7.80 -0.14
C LYS A 32 -16.68 6.66 -0.41
N LEU A 33 -16.58 6.06 -1.60
CA LEU A 33 -17.30 4.85 -1.99
C LEU A 33 -16.52 3.61 -1.54
N PHE A 34 -17.24 2.61 -1.05
CA PHE A 34 -16.71 1.32 -0.61
C PHE A 34 -16.91 0.28 -1.69
N TYR A 35 -15.96 -0.62 -1.91
CA TYR A 35 -16.19 -1.71 -2.85
C TYR A 35 -17.30 -2.65 -2.35
N PHE A 36 -18.25 -2.97 -3.24
CA PHE A 36 -19.44 -3.78 -2.96
C PHE A 36 -19.41 -5.14 -3.68
N GLY A 37 -18.43 -5.37 -4.57
CA GLY A 37 -18.25 -6.63 -5.29
C GLY A 37 -17.99 -6.47 -6.79
N LYS A 38 -17.70 -7.57 -7.48
CA LYS A 38 -17.64 -7.65 -8.94
C LYS A 38 -18.28 -8.95 -9.37
N GLU A 39 -19.35 -8.84 -10.16
CA GLU A 39 -19.90 -9.97 -10.87
C GLU A 39 -19.34 -10.02 -12.30
N THR A 40 -18.97 -11.22 -12.74
CA THR A 40 -18.81 -11.56 -14.16
C THR A 40 -20.07 -12.29 -14.58
N VAL A 41 -21.04 -11.56 -15.11
CA VAL A 41 -22.31 -12.16 -15.52
C VAL A 41 -22.83 -11.48 -16.79
N SER A 42 -23.22 -12.30 -17.76
CA SER A 42 -23.92 -11.93 -18.99
C SER A 42 -25.45 -12.02 -18.81
N LEU A 43 -25.96 -11.48 -17.70
CA LEU A 43 -27.39 -11.48 -17.37
C LEU A 43 -27.85 -10.05 -17.13
N SER A 44 -29.12 -9.77 -17.41
CA SER A 44 -29.66 -8.44 -17.18
C SER A 44 -29.89 -8.20 -15.67
N PRO A 45 -29.84 -6.94 -15.22
CA PRO A 45 -30.02 -6.57 -13.82
C PRO A 45 -31.31 -7.12 -13.17
N GLU A 46 -32.38 -7.33 -13.95
CA GLU A 46 -33.64 -7.88 -13.45
C GLU A 46 -33.52 -9.35 -13.00
N ASP A 47 -32.69 -10.14 -13.66
CA ASP A 47 -32.53 -11.57 -13.37
C ASP A 47 -31.76 -11.80 -12.06
N ILE A 48 -30.78 -10.93 -11.77
CA ILE A 48 -29.98 -10.97 -10.54
C ILE A 48 -30.86 -10.67 -9.32
N ILE A 49 -31.68 -9.62 -9.40
CA ILE A 49 -32.58 -9.20 -8.31
C ILE A 49 -33.62 -10.30 -8.04
N ASN A 50 -34.20 -10.87 -9.10
CA ASN A 50 -35.21 -11.91 -8.96
C ASN A 50 -34.68 -13.21 -8.35
N GLU A 51 -33.44 -13.61 -8.65
CA GLU A 51 -32.88 -14.86 -8.12
C GLU A 51 -32.39 -14.71 -6.67
N TYR A 52 -31.91 -13.52 -6.32
CA TYR A 52 -31.57 -13.17 -4.93
C TYR A 52 -32.82 -13.15 -4.03
N ASP A 53 -33.91 -12.51 -4.49
CA ASP A 53 -35.18 -12.43 -3.74
C ASP A 53 -35.88 -13.80 -3.60
N LYS A 54 -35.72 -14.70 -4.57
CA LYS A 54 -36.25 -16.07 -4.50
C LYS A 54 -35.52 -16.94 -3.47
N THR A 55 -34.22 -16.75 -3.33
CA THR A 55 -33.38 -17.55 -2.41
C THR A 55 -33.38 -16.98 -0.99
N HIS A 56 -33.64 -15.68 -0.84
CA HIS A 56 -33.63 -14.99 0.45
C HIS A 56 -34.80 -13.98 0.51
N ARG A 57 -35.91 -14.37 1.16
CA ARG A 57 -37.04 -13.45 1.43
C ARG A 57 -36.54 -12.28 2.31
N TYR A 58 -36.26 -11.13 1.71
CA TYR A 58 -35.77 -9.94 2.38
C TYR A 58 -36.77 -9.45 3.44
N ASN A 59 -36.35 -9.42 4.72
CA ASN A 59 -37.11 -8.80 5.82
C ASN A 59 -36.18 -7.96 6.71
N PRO A 60 -36.01 -6.66 6.42
CA PRO A 60 -34.93 -5.83 6.98
C PRO A 60 -35.05 -5.54 8.49
N ILE A 61 -36.17 -5.90 9.13
CA ILE A 61 -36.41 -5.59 10.56
C ILE A 61 -35.85 -6.69 11.48
N SER A 62 -35.83 -7.96 11.08
CA SER A 62 -35.34 -9.05 11.96
C SER A 62 -33.82 -9.03 12.13
N ASP A 63 -33.08 -8.68 11.08
CA ASP A 63 -31.60 -8.67 11.11
C ASP A 63 -31.05 -7.48 11.92
N LEU A 64 -31.89 -6.47 12.20
CA LEU A 64 -31.61 -5.33 13.05
C LEU A 64 -31.94 -5.55 14.54
N THR A 65 -32.53 -6.69 14.94
CA THR A 65 -32.93 -6.94 16.35
C THR A 65 -31.81 -7.36 17.29
N GLY A 66 -30.63 -6.76 17.18
CA GLY A 66 -29.86 -6.37 18.35
C GLY A 66 -29.53 -7.44 19.40
N LYS A 67 -29.40 -8.72 19.04
CA LYS A 67 -28.55 -9.63 19.81
C LYS A 67 -27.13 -9.45 19.33
N VAL A 68 -26.57 -8.31 19.72
CA VAL A 68 -25.14 -8.11 19.80
C VAL A 68 -24.65 -9.14 20.80
N GLU A 69 -24.23 -10.31 20.33
CA GLU A 69 -23.25 -11.08 21.09
C GLU A 69 -22.02 -10.19 21.17
N THR A 70 -21.91 -9.54 22.31
CA THR A 70 -20.84 -8.69 22.77
C THR A 70 -19.55 -9.49 22.90
N ILE A 71 -18.99 -9.86 21.76
CA ILE A 71 -17.64 -10.40 21.65
C ILE A 71 -16.83 -9.35 20.91
N HIS A 72 -16.34 -8.35 21.65
CA HIS A 72 -15.07 -7.66 21.39
C HIS A 72 -14.70 -7.31 19.91
N LEU A 73 -15.65 -6.90 19.07
CA LEU A 73 -15.43 -6.45 17.68
C LEU A 73 -14.82 -5.03 17.62
N ARG A 74 -13.82 -4.80 18.46
CA ARG A 74 -12.88 -3.66 18.37
C ARG A 74 -11.54 -4.14 17.78
N GLN A 75 -11.59 -5.10 16.86
CA GLN A 75 -10.53 -5.34 15.90
C GLN A 75 -10.97 -4.68 14.60
N SER A 76 -10.38 -3.53 14.31
CA SER A 76 -10.51 -2.78 13.05
C SER A 76 -10.43 -3.75 11.86
N ILE A 77 -11.56 -4.03 11.22
CA ILE A 77 -11.56 -4.71 9.92
C ILE A 77 -10.97 -3.71 8.93
N ASP A 78 -9.78 -4.01 8.42
CA ASP A 78 -9.11 -3.13 7.47
C ASP A 78 -9.62 -3.42 6.07
N LEU A 79 -10.64 -2.66 5.68
CA LEU A 79 -11.25 -2.72 4.35
C LEU A 79 -10.19 -2.66 3.22
N ASP A 80 -9.14 -1.85 3.39
CA ASP A 80 -8.06 -1.76 2.39
C ASP A 80 -7.28 -3.08 2.21
N ILE A 81 -7.19 -3.92 3.26
CA ILE A 81 -6.59 -5.26 3.17
C ILE A 81 -7.47 -6.18 2.34
N ILE A 82 -8.77 -6.20 2.65
CA ILE A 82 -9.76 -7.03 1.96
C ILE A 82 -9.78 -6.68 0.47
N GLU A 83 -9.83 -5.39 0.13
CA GLU A 83 -9.84 -4.92 -1.26
C GLU A 83 -8.58 -5.35 -2.02
N CYS A 84 -7.40 -5.28 -1.39
CA CYS A 84 -6.16 -5.72 -2.03
C CYS A 84 -6.09 -7.24 -2.17
N GLU A 85 -6.55 -8.00 -1.18
CA GLU A 85 -6.59 -9.46 -1.24
C GLU A 85 -7.54 -9.95 -2.33
N ASP A 86 -8.73 -9.34 -2.45
CA ASP A 86 -9.66 -9.65 -3.53
C ASP A 86 -9.11 -9.26 -4.90
N SER A 87 -8.41 -8.13 -4.99
CA SER A 87 -7.71 -7.75 -6.22
C SER A 87 -6.67 -8.80 -6.64
N ILE A 88 -5.91 -9.34 -5.69
CA ILE A 88 -4.91 -10.40 -5.94
C ILE A 88 -5.57 -11.73 -6.32
N LYS A 89 -6.74 -12.06 -5.75
CA LYS A 89 -7.49 -13.28 -6.14
C LYS A 89 -7.94 -13.21 -7.61
N HIS A 90 -8.37 -12.05 -8.07
CA HIS A 90 -8.85 -11.87 -9.45
C HIS A 90 -7.73 -11.60 -10.45
N ASP A 91 -6.64 -10.97 -10.01
CA ASP A 91 -5.43 -10.76 -10.79
C ASP A 91 -4.22 -11.22 -9.96
N PRO A 92 -3.82 -12.50 -10.09
CA PRO A 92 -2.68 -13.04 -9.38
C PRO A 92 -1.35 -12.37 -9.71
N GLU A 93 -1.24 -11.54 -10.75
CA GLU A 93 -0.01 -10.80 -11.06
C GLU A 93 -0.08 -9.33 -10.66
N ASN A 94 -1.14 -8.91 -9.96
CA ASN A 94 -1.29 -7.52 -9.53
C ASN A 94 -0.18 -7.11 -8.55
N ILE A 95 0.85 -6.45 -9.08
CA ILE A 95 1.98 -5.93 -8.32
C ILE A 95 1.57 -4.74 -7.46
N GLU A 96 0.63 -3.91 -7.93
CA GLU A 96 0.21 -2.70 -7.21
C GLU A 96 -0.52 -3.03 -5.90
N ALA A 97 -1.45 -3.99 -5.94
CA ALA A 97 -2.16 -4.48 -4.76
C ALA A 97 -1.20 -5.09 -3.72
N ARG A 98 -0.23 -5.90 -4.19
CA ARG A 98 0.82 -6.45 -3.32
C ARG A 98 1.73 -5.38 -2.74
N LEU A 99 2.10 -4.36 -3.52
CA LEU A 99 2.92 -3.26 -3.04
C LEU A 99 2.19 -2.48 -1.95
N TYR A 100 0.88 -2.29 -2.10
CA TYR A 100 0.05 -1.65 -1.10
C TYR A 100 0.03 -2.46 0.21
N LEU A 101 -0.32 -3.76 0.15
CA LEU A 101 -0.31 -4.64 1.32
C LEU A 101 1.07 -4.68 1.99
N ALA A 102 2.14 -4.83 1.21
CA ALA A 102 3.50 -4.87 1.73
C ALA A 102 3.86 -3.59 2.52
N ARG A 103 3.48 -2.41 2.00
CA ARG A 103 3.70 -1.12 2.66
C ARG A 103 2.79 -0.91 3.86
N LEU A 104 1.54 -1.35 3.79
CA LEU A 104 0.60 -1.27 4.91
C LEU A 104 1.10 -2.10 6.09
N TYR A 105 1.50 -3.35 5.86
CA TYR A 105 2.09 -4.19 6.89
C TYR A 105 3.42 -3.64 7.40
N LEU A 106 4.24 -3.02 6.54
CA LEU A 106 5.45 -2.32 6.97
C LEU A 106 5.13 -1.15 7.92
N SER A 107 4.14 -0.31 7.59
CA SER A 107 3.74 0.82 8.44
C SER A 107 3.16 0.39 9.79
N ARG A 108 2.62 -0.83 9.86
CA ARG A 108 2.11 -1.47 11.08
C ARG A 108 3.18 -2.26 11.82
N PHE A 109 4.40 -2.25 11.30
CA PHE A 109 5.53 -2.99 11.84
C PHE A 109 5.33 -4.53 11.83
N ASP A 110 4.37 -5.04 11.05
CA ASP A 110 4.23 -6.47 10.75
C ASP A 110 5.24 -6.83 9.64
N LEU A 111 6.50 -6.87 10.04
CA LEU A 111 7.63 -7.14 9.16
C LEU A 111 7.52 -8.52 8.46
N PRO A 112 7.06 -9.61 9.12
CA PRO A 112 6.87 -10.89 8.45
C PRO A 112 5.91 -10.82 7.26
N LYS A 113 4.71 -10.25 7.43
CA LYS A 113 3.75 -10.13 6.32
C LYS A 113 4.24 -9.19 5.23
N SER A 114 4.83 -8.06 5.62
CA SER A 114 5.42 -7.11 4.67
C SER A 114 6.46 -7.77 3.76
N VAL A 115 7.36 -8.56 4.34
CA VAL A 115 8.38 -9.31 3.59
C VAL A 115 7.76 -10.34 2.66
N GLY A 116 6.71 -11.04 3.09
CA GLY A 116 5.99 -11.99 2.27
C GLY A 116 5.52 -11.37 0.95
N TYR A 117 4.77 -10.26 1.04
CA TYR A 117 4.24 -9.56 -0.14
C TYR A 117 5.35 -8.97 -1.02
N PHE A 118 6.42 -8.41 -0.45
CA PHE A 118 7.56 -7.95 -1.26
C PHE A 118 8.26 -9.09 -2.00
N TYR A 119 8.39 -10.27 -1.39
CA TYR A 119 8.96 -11.43 -2.08
C TYR A 119 8.05 -11.97 -3.18
N GLU A 120 6.73 -11.95 -3.00
CA GLU A 120 5.80 -12.30 -4.07
C GLU A 120 5.98 -11.38 -5.30
N ILE A 121 6.15 -10.07 -5.08
CA ILE A 121 6.42 -9.13 -6.17
C ILE A 121 7.75 -9.48 -6.86
N ILE A 122 8.79 -9.83 -6.11
CA ILE A 122 10.10 -10.20 -6.69
C ILE A 122 10.03 -11.53 -7.44
N LYS A 123 9.13 -12.46 -7.06
CA LYS A 123 8.91 -13.68 -7.84
C LYS A 123 8.30 -13.37 -9.21
N ILE A 124 7.37 -12.42 -9.28
CA ILE A 124 6.70 -12.00 -10.52
C ILE A 124 7.65 -11.13 -11.36
N ASN A 125 8.29 -10.15 -10.72
CA ASN A 125 9.22 -9.20 -11.33
C ASN A 125 10.46 -9.00 -10.42
N PRO A 126 11.54 -9.76 -10.67
CA PRO A 126 12.77 -9.70 -9.87
C PRO A 126 13.42 -8.31 -9.81
N ASP A 127 13.19 -7.51 -10.84
CA ASP A 127 13.78 -6.19 -11.05
C ASP A 127 12.88 -5.05 -10.58
N ASN A 128 11.77 -5.34 -9.88
CA ASN A 128 10.89 -4.30 -9.38
C ASN A 128 11.60 -3.41 -8.35
N ALA A 129 11.84 -2.14 -8.72
CA ALA A 129 12.60 -1.20 -7.88
C ALA A 129 11.91 -0.93 -6.54
N GLN A 130 10.58 -0.83 -6.55
CA GLN A 130 9.80 -0.53 -5.34
C GLN A 130 9.79 -1.69 -4.35
N ALA A 131 9.73 -2.94 -4.82
CA ALA A 131 9.79 -4.12 -3.95
C ALA A 131 11.20 -4.32 -3.38
N ASN A 132 12.24 -4.15 -4.21
CA ASN A 132 13.63 -4.19 -3.73
C ASN A 132 13.89 -3.09 -2.69
N LYS A 133 13.41 -1.86 -2.93
CA LYS A 133 13.47 -0.79 -1.93
C LYS A 133 12.67 -1.15 -0.66
N GLY A 134 11.47 -1.69 -0.79
CA GLY A 134 10.64 -2.12 0.35
C GLY A 134 11.29 -3.19 1.23
N LEU A 135 11.93 -4.20 0.63
CA LEU A 135 12.73 -5.17 1.40
C LEU A 135 13.91 -4.51 2.10
N SER A 136 14.54 -3.52 1.46
CA SER A 136 15.60 -2.77 2.13
C SER A 136 15.08 -1.96 3.33
N ASP A 137 13.88 -1.39 3.23
CA ASP A 137 13.23 -0.69 4.35
C ASP A 137 13.02 -1.64 5.53
N VAL A 138 12.50 -2.86 5.27
CA VAL A 138 12.36 -3.89 6.31
C VAL A 138 13.71 -4.25 6.94
N LEU A 139 14.75 -4.44 6.12
CA LEU A 139 16.09 -4.79 6.61
C LEU A 139 16.72 -3.65 7.42
N ILE A 140 16.46 -2.39 7.07
CA ILE A 140 16.86 -1.23 7.86
C ILE A 140 16.16 -1.25 9.22
N CYS A 141 14.84 -1.53 9.28
CA CYS A 141 14.11 -1.70 10.55
C CYS A 141 14.70 -2.83 11.41
N LYS A 142 15.15 -3.92 10.78
CA LYS A 142 15.84 -5.04 11.45
C LYS A 142 17.33 -4.77 11.77
N ARG A 143 17.85 -3.58 11.42
CA ARG A 143 19.26 -3.20 11.56
C ARG A 143 20.23 -4.09 10.76
N GLU A 144 19.74 -4.78 9.73
CA GLU A 144 20.51 -5.64 8.83
C GLU A 144 21.11 -4.85 7.66
N TYR A 145 21.86 -3.79 7.98
CA TYR A 145 22.33 -2.77 7.03
C TYR A 145 23.15 -3.32 5.85
N LYS A 146 23.99 -4.34 6.10
CA LYS A 146 24.80 -4.98 5.04
C LYS A 146 23.91 -5.68 4.00
N LYS A 147 22.82 -6.32 4.42
CA LYS A 147 21.87 -6.97 3.50
C LYS A 147 21.02 -5.93 2.78
N ALA A 148 20.60 -4.87 3.49
CA ALA A 148 19.84 -3.76 2.90
C ALA A 148 20.55 -3.13 1.71
N LEU A 149 21.89 -2.98 1.76
CA LEU A 149 22.70 -2.49 0.63
C LEU A 149 22.50 -3.32 -0.65
N GLY A 150 22.35 -4.63 -0.55
CA GLY A 150 22.17 -5.51 -1.71
C GLY A 150 20.88 -5.17 -2.46
N PHE A 151 19.78 -5.05 -1.73
CA PHE A 151 18.47 -4.71 -2.28
C PHE A 151 18.41 -3.24 -2.77
N LEU A 152 19.01 -2.29 -2.04
CA LEU A 152 19.10 -0.90 -2.50
C LEU A 152 19.88 -0.74 -3.80
N LYS A 153 20.97 -1.50 -3.98
CA LYS A 153 21.71 -1.50 -5.25
C LYS A 153 20.86 -2.02 -6.40
N LYS A 154 20.11 -3.10 -6.20
CA LYS A 154 19.17 -3.63 -7.21
C LYS A 154 18.10 -2.61 -7.57
N ALA A 155 17.50 -1.97 -6.56
CA ALA A 155 16.51 -0.91 -6.77
C ALA A 155 17.11 0.25 -7.59
N LEU A 156 18.31 0.72 -7.21
CA LEU A 156 18.99 1.84 -7.87
C LEU A 156 19.36 1.56 -9.33
N LEU A 157 19.63 0.30 -9.70
CA LEU A 157 19.91 -0.09 -11.10
C LEU A 157 18.69 0.10 -12.01
N LYS A 158 17.49 0.13 -11.44
CA LYS A 158 16.22 0.18 -12.18
C LYS A 158 15.56 1.53 -12.09
N GLU A 159 15.61 2.16 -10.92
CA GLU A 159 15.05 3.48 -10.70
C GLU A 159 15.94 4.28 -9.73
N ALA A 160 16.34 5.47 -10.14
CA ALA A 160 16.99 6.42 -9.25
C ALA A 160 15.93 7.33 -8.62
N SER A 161 15.57 7.06 -7.36
CA SER A 161 14.61 7.86 -6.60
C SER A 161 15.27 8.54 -5.40
N SER A 162 14.65 9.64 -4.93
CA SER A 162 15.14 10.38 -3.77
C SER A 162 15.15 9.48 -2.53
N GLU A 163 14.12 8.64 -2.36
CA GLU A 163 14.00 7.67 -1.26
C GLU A 163 15.10 6.60 -1.30
N ILE A 164 15.47 6.09 -2.49
CA ILE A 164 16.53 5.09 -2.61
C ILE A 164 17.88 5.68 -2.19
N TYR A 165 18.18 6.90 -2.62
CA TYR A 165 19.42 7.58 -2.20
C TYR A 165 19.41 7.94 -0.72
N GLU A 166 18.27 8.32 -0.17
CA GLU A 166 18.10 8.58 1.26
C GLU A 166 18.37 7.32 2.09
N ASN A 167 17.77 6.18 1.72
CA ASN A 167 18.01 4.90 2.37
C ASN A 167 19.47 4.44 2.27
N LEU A 168 20.11 4.65 1.11
CA LEU A 168 21.56 4.41 0.96
C LEU A 168 22.37 5.29 1.91
N GLY A 169 21.98 6.54 2.07
CA GLY A 169 22.56 7.46 3.05
C GLY A 169 22.44 6.91 4.47
N ILE A 170 21.23 6.56 4.91
CA ILE A 170 20.93 6.01 6.24
C ILE A 170 21.75 4.75 6.51
N VAL A 171 21.75 3.81 5.56
CA VAL A 171 22.52 2.57 5.67
C VAL A 171 24.02 2.86 5.78
N HIS A 172 24.53 3.86 5.07
CA HIS A 172 25.94 4.24 5.18
C HIS A 172 26.30 4.96 6.48
N VAL A 173 25.36 5.68 7.11
CA VAL A 173 25.56 6.23 8.47
C VAL A 173 25.77 5.08 9.45
N HIS A 174 24.89 4.08 9.45
CA HIS A 174 24.98 2.94 10.37
C HIS A 174 26.16 2.00 10.09
N LEU A 175 26.75 2.07 8.90
CA LEU A 175 27.98 1.36 8.56
C LEU A 175 29.24 2.23 8.78
N GLU A 176 29.10 3.36 9.47
CA GLU A 176 30.18 4.32 9.81
C GLU A 176 30.91 4.90 8.58
N LYS A 177 30.28 4.82 7.40
CA LYS A 177 30.81 5.34 6.13
C LYS A 177 30.26 6.74 5.87
N ILE A 178 30.55 7.66 6.78
CA ILE A 178 29.95 9.01 6.82
C ILE A 178 30.16 9.78 5.51
N ASN A 179 31.35 9.69 4.89
CA ASN A 179 31.63 10.29 3.58
C ASN A 179 30.64 9.81 2.50
N LYS A 180 30.37 8.50 2.47
CA LYS A 180 29.43 7.93 1.51
C LYS A 180 28.01 8.34 1.83
N ALA A 181 27.63 8.36 3.12
CA ALA A 181 26.32 8.80 3.55
C ALA A 181 26.00 10.23 3.07
N ILE A 182 26.89 11.18 3.33
CA ILE A 182 26.77 12.57 2.86
C ILE A 182 26.61 12.62 1.33
N SER A 183 27.43 11.87 0.59
CA SER A 183 27.34 11.84 -0.87
C SER A 183 25.97 11.37 -1.38
N TYR A 184 25.35 10.40 -0.71
CA TYR A 184 24.04 9.88 -1.08
C TYR A 184 22.90 10.83 -0.67
N PHE A 185 22.97 11.45 0.51
CA PHE A 185 22.00 12.48 0.89
C PHE A 185 22.03 13.69 -0.05
N LEU A 186 23.21 14.09 -0.53
CA LEU A 186 23.32 15.14 -1.56
C LEU A 186 22.70 14.71 -2.90
N LYS A 187 22.84 13.44 -3.30
CA LYS A 187 22.13 12.92 -4.48
C LYS A 187 20.62 12.93 -4.27
N ALA A 188 20.14 12.48 -3.10
CA ALA A 188 18.73 12.51 -2.73
C ALA A 188 18.16 13.95 -2.79
N TYR A 189 18.92 14.93 -2.29
CA TYR A 189 18.58 16.35 -2.28
C TYR A 189 18.43 16.92 -3.69
N LYS A 190 19.36 16.59 -4.60
CA LYS A 190 19.36 17.08 -5.97
C LYS A 190 18.10 16.69 -6.74
N ILE A 191 17.62 15.46 -6.53
CA ILE A 191 16.46 14.93 -7.28
C ILE A 191 15.13 15.01 -6.51
N ALA A 192 15.15 15.42 -5.24
CA ALA A 192 13.93 15.63 -4.49
C ALA A 192 13.08 16.73 -5.16
N LEU A 193 11.77 16.50 -5.27
CA LEU A 193 10.82 17.50 -5.76
C LEU A 193 10.22 18.32 -4.61
N SER A 194 10.08 17.71 -3.42
CA SER A 194 9.51 18.37 -2.25
C SER A 194 10.49 19.33 -1.58
N LYS A 195 10.03 20.56 -1.30
CA LYS A 195 10.78 21.57 -0.55
C LYS A 195 11.07 21.12 0.89
N THR A 196 10.09 20.52 1.57
CA THR A 196 10.27 20.03 2.95
C THR A 196 11.34 18.95 3.00
N LYS A 197 11.28 17.99 2.08
CA LYS A 197 12.28 16.92 1.96
C LYS A 197 13.69 17.46 1.71
N LYS A 198 13.82 18.50 0.88
CA LYS A 198 15.10 19.18 0.66
C LYS A 198 15.64 19.83 1.94
N GLU A 199 14.78 20.47 2.73
CA GLU A 199 15.17 21.08 3.99
C GLU A 199 15.62 20.03 5.02
N ASP A 200 14.91 18.91 5.12
CA ASP A 200 15.26 17.81 6.02
C ASP A 200 16.61 17.18 5.65
N LEU A 201 16.82 16.88 4.36
CA LEU A 201 18.09 16.37 3.85
C LEU A 201 19.24 17.35 4.08
N LYS A 202 18.99 18.66 3.94
CA LYS A 202 20.01 19.69 4.21
C LYS A 202 20.41 19.72 5.68
N LYS A 203 19.44 19.66 6.60
CA LYS A 203 19.70 19.59 8.05
C LYS A 203 20.53 18.34 8.40
N LEU A 204 20.14 17.20 7.85
CA LEU A 204 20.82 15.92 8.07
C LEU A 204 22.28 15.97 7.60
N VAL A 205 22.54 16.51 6.40
CA VAL A 205 23.90 16.67 5.88
C VAL A 205 24.73 17.61 6.76
N SER A 206 24.18 18.75 7.19
CA SER A 206 24.88 19.68 8.09
C SER A 206 25.26 19.02 9.41
N GLN A 207 24.37 18.24 10.02
CA GLN A 207 24.64 17.49 11.25
C GLN A 207 25.78 16.47 11.07
N LEU A 208 25.78 15.72 9.97
CA LEU A 208 26.83 14.74 9.69
C LEU A 208 28.19 15.39 9.42
N ILE A 209 28.21 16.58 8.82
CA ILE A 209 29.46 17.34 8.64
C ILE A 209 29.98 17.84 9.99
N ALA A 210 29.12 18.38 10.85
CA ALA A 210 29.50 18.82 12.20
C ALA A 210 29.95 17.67 13.10
N SER A 211 29.42 16.46 12.94
CA SER A 211 29.84 15.28 13.73
C SER A 211 31.26 14.77 13.42
N LYS A 212 31.90 15.29 12.38
CA LYS A 212 33.28 14.94 11.99
C LYS A 212 34.34 15.86 12.56
N THR A 213 33.95 17.06 12.97
CA THR A 213 34.83 18.08 13.57
C THR A 213 34.87 17.88 15.07
#